data_AF-A0A0A0LMR0-F1
#
_entry.id   AF-A0A0A0LMR0-F1
#
_cell.length_a   1.000
_cell.length_b   1.000
_cell.length_c   1.000
_cell.angle_alpha   90.00
_cell.angle_beta   90.00
_cell.angle_gamma   90.00
#
_symmetry.space_group_name_H-M   'P 1'
#
loop_
_entity.id
_entity.type
_entity.pdbx_description
1 polymer ?
#
loop_
_entity_poly.entity_id
_entity_poly.type
_entity_poly.pdbx_seq_one_letter_code
_entity_poly.pdbx_strand_id
1 'polypeptide(L)'
;MPTVLQRCVLMLSDTGQALSMFTLGIFMATQPNIIACSLSEAASAMLVRFLVSPMLIAAISKLINLRGIALHTAIIQAAFPQGVVSFVLAKEYNVHPNVLSTS
;
A
#
# COMPACT_ATOMS: atom_id res chain seq x y z
N MET A 1 -23.77 -2.37 -15.49
CA MET A 1 -22.97 -1.68 -16.52
C MET A 1 -22.98 -2.49 -17.79
N PRO A 2 -22.97 -1.87 -18.98
CA PRO A 2 -22.76 -2.61 -20.24
C PRO A 2 -21.39 -3.29 -20.23
N THR A 3 -21.33 -4.53 -20.73
CA THR A 3 -20.17 -5.44 -20.63
C THR A 3 -18.90 -4.88 -21.25
N VAL A 4 -19.01 -4.11 -22.35
CA VAL A 4 -17.87 -3.47 -23.01
C VAL A 4 -17.21 -2.44 -22.09
N LEU A 5 -18.01 -1.61 -21.43
CA LEU A 5 -17.51 -0.55 -20.55
C LEU A 5 -16.85 -1.13 -19.30
N GLN A 6 -17.41 -2.21 -18.74
CA GLN A 6 -16.77 -2.96 -17.65
C GLN A 6 -15.43 -3.55 -18.07
N ARG A 7 -15.32 -4.09 -19.29
CA ARG A 7 -14.05 -4.62 -19.84
C ARG A 7 -13.01 -3.51 -20.02
N CYS A 8 -13.40 -2.35 -20.51
CA CYS A 8 -12.51 -1.19 -20.63
C CYS A 8 -12.00 -0.73 -19.26
N VAL A 9 -12.89 -0.63 -18.26
CA VAL A 9 -12.51 -0.23 -16.89
C VAL A 9 -11.55 -1.24 -16.27
N LEU A 10 -11.80 -2.54 -16.44
CA LEU A 10 -10.89 -3.60 -15.97
C LEU A 10 -9.52 -3.52 -16.65
N MET A 11 -9.48 -3.43 -17.98
CA MET A 11 -8.20 -3.30 -18.72
C MET A 11 -7.41 -2.07 -18.27
N LEU A 12 -8.08 -0.93 -18.11
CA LEU A 12 -7.44 0.31 -17.66
C LEU A 12 -6.95 0.21 -16.21
N SER A 13 -7.73 -0.41 -15.33
CA SER A 13 -7.36 -0.65 -13.93
C SER A 13 -6.12 -1.53 -13.82
N ASP A 14 -6.11 -2.68 -14.52
CA ASP A 14 -4.99 -3.63 -14.50
C ASP A 14 -3.72 -3.01 -15.07
N THR A 15 -3.85 -2.28 -16.19
CA THR A 15 -2.72 -1.57 -16.82
C THR A 15 -2.19 -0.45 -15.93
N GLY A 16 -3.08 0.32 -15.30
CA GLY A 16 -2.70 1.40 -14.39
C GLY A 16 -1.95 0.89 -13.16
N GLN A 17 -2.40 -0.23 -12.58
CA GLN A 17 -1.71 -0.87 -11.46
C GLN A 17 -0.32 -1.36 -11.87
N ALA A 18 -0.19 -2.05 -13.00
CA ALA A 18 1.10 -2.53 -13.49
C ALA A 18 2.08 -1.38 -13.76
N LEU A 19 1.62 -0.30 -14.41
CA LEU A 19 2.43 0.88 -14.69
C LEU A 19 2.89 1.56 -13.40
N SER A 20 2.01 1.68 -12.40
CA SER A 20 2.36 2.29 -11.12
C SER A 20 3.49 1.54 -10.40
N MET A 21 3.45 0.20 -10.41
CA MET A 21 4.48 -0.64 -9.80
C MET A 21 5.78 -0.58 -10.59
N PHE A 22 5.71 -0.56 -11.92
CA PHE A 22 6.88 -0.41 -12.78
C PHE A 22 7.59 0.94 -12.57
N THR A 23 6.84 2.03 -12.51
CA THR A 23 7.38 3.37 -12.23
C THR A 23 8.04 3.43 -10.84
N LEU A 24 7.43 2.80 -9.83
CA LEU A 24 8.02 2.71 -8.50
C LEU A 24 9.34 1.94 -8.52
N GLY A 25 9.42 0.83 -9.28
CA GLY A 25 10.66 0.06 -9.45
C GLY A 25 11.79 0.84 -10.14
N ILE A 26 11.49 1.56 -11.25
CA ILE A 26 12.47 2.46 -11.90
C ILE A 26 12.92 3.55 -10.93
N PHE A 27 12.01 4.09 -10.12
CA PHE A 27 12.36 5.11 -9.16
C PHE A 27 13.29 4.58 -8.06
N MET A 28 13.01 3.40 -7.52
CA MET A 28 13.91 2.75 -6.54
C MET A 28 15.29 2.47 -7.15
N ALA A 29 15.35 2.06 -8.43
CA ALA A 29 16.62 1.80 -9.12
C ALA A 29 17.43 3.07 -9.42
N THR A 30 16.79 4.24 -9.50
CA THR A 30 17.46 5.52 -9.77
C THR A 30 17.90 6.26 -8.51
N GLN A 31 17.49 5.79 -7.32
CA GLN A 31 17.98 6.35 -6.05
C GLN A 31 19.43 5.93 -5.75
N PRO A 32 20.26 6.82 -5.17
CA PRO A 32 21.66 6.54 -4.86
C PRO A 32 21.86 5.47 -3.77
N ASN A 33 20.81 5.16 -3.00
CA ASN A 33 20.79 4.09 -2.00
C ASN A 33 19.44 3.37 -2.09
N ILE A 34 19.47 2.06 -2.38
CA ILE A 34 18.26 1.20 -2.44
C ILE A 34 17.63 1.03 -1.04
N ILE A 35 18.46 1.12 0.00
CA ILE A 35 18.06 1.10 1.41
C ILE A 35 18.66 2.36 2.05
N ALA A 36 17.93 3.46 1.98
CA ALA A 36 18.37 4.74 2.53
C ALA A 36 17.88 4.96 3.98
N CYS A 37 17.23 3.96 4.57
CA CYS A 37 16.69 3.98 5.92
C CYS A 37 17.39 2.91 6.79
N SER A 38 17.59 3.20 8.08
CA SER A 38 18.20 2.26 9.03
C SER A 38 17.30 1.04 9.22
N LEU A 39 17.87 -0.17 9.33
CA LEU A 39 17.12 -1.43 9.47
C LEU A 39 16.10 -1.37 10.62
N SER A 40 16.42 -0.64 11.69
CA SER A 40 15.52 -0.45 12.84
C SER A 40 14.25 0.32 12.49
N GLU A 41 14.34 1.34 11.63
CA GLU A 41 13.19 2.14 11.24
C GLU A 41 12.31 1.38 10.25
N ALA A 42 12.92 0.71 9.26
CA ALA A 42 12.20 -0.16 8.32
C ALA A 42 11.47 -1.31 9.05
N ALA A 43 12.14 -1.96 10.01
CA ALA A 43 11.53 -3.01 10.83
C ALA A 43 10.36 -2.49 11.67
N SER A 44 10.49 -1.29 12.26
CA SER A 44 9.39 -0.68 13.02
C SER A 44 8.19 -0.34 12.14
N ALA A 45 8.42 0.17 10.92
CA ALA A 45 7.38 0.47 9.95
C ALA A 45 6.66 -0.81 9.50
N MET A 46 7.41 -1.87 9.18
CA MET A 46 6.84 -3.17 8.84
C MET A 46 6.02 -3.77 9.99
N LEU A 47 6.49 -3.64 11.25
CA LEU A 47 5.75 -4.12 12.41
C LEU A 47 4.41 -3.39 12.58
N VAL A 48 4.41 -2.07 12.44
CA VAL A 48 3.18 -1.26 12.52
C VAL A 48 2.24 -1.60 11.35
N ARG A 49 2.78 -1.78 10.14
CA ARG A 49 2.02 -2.09 8.93
C ARG A 49 1.34 -3.45 9.02
N PHE A 50 2.08 -4.51 9.36
CA PHE A 50 1.60 -5.88 9.30
C PHE A 50 0.99 -6.40 10.60
N LEU A 51 1.29 -5.80 11.74
CA LEU A 51 0.80 -6.28 13.03
C LEU A 51 -0.20 -5.31 13.66
N VAL A 52 0.18 -4.04 13.81
CA VAL A 52 -0.65 -3.05 14.50
C VAL A 52 -1.87 -2.66 13.67
N SER A 53 -1.67 -2.39 12.37
CA SER A 53 -2.76 -1.95 11.47
C SER A 53 -3.88 -3.00 11.33
N PRO A 54 -3.59 -4.29 11.12
CA PRO A 54 -4.63 -5.31 11.01
C PRO A 54 -5.30 -5.60 12.36
N MET A 55 -4.55 -5.58 13.47
CA MET A 55 -5.14 -5.73 14.81
C MET A 55 -6.13 -4.60 15.11
N LEU A 56 -5.76 -3.36 14.82
CA LEU A 56 -6.62 -2.20 15.04
C LEU A 56 -7.90 -2.29 14.21
N ILE A 57 -7.79 -2.63 12.92
CA ILE A 57 -8.95 -2.77 12.03
C ILE A 57 -9.82 -3.96 12.45
N ALA A 58 -9.25 -5.07 12.89
CA ALA A 58 -10.01 -6.19 13.43
C ALA A 58 -10.79 -5.80 14.69
N ALA A 59 -10.18 -5.05 15.61
CA ALA A 59 -10.82 -4.56 16.83
C ALA A 59 -11.98 -3.61 16.52
N ILE A 60 -11.75 -2.59 15.67
CA ILE A 60 -12.77 -1.61 15.27
C ILE A 60 -13.90 -2.31 14.50
N SER A 61 -13.57 -3.19 13.56
CA SER A 61 -14.57 -3.92 12.76
C SER A 61 -15.45 -4.81 13.65
N LYS A 62 -14.88 -5.44 14.69
CA LYS A 62 -15.65 -6.21 15.66
C LYS A 62 -16.53 -5.32 16.54
N LEU A 63 -16.07 -4.13 16.91
CA LEU A 63 -16.84 -3.14 17.68
C LEU A 63 -18.08 -2.65 16.92
N ILE A 64 -17.95 -2.41 15.62
CA ILE A 64 -19.08 -2.01 14.74
C ILE A 64 -19.86 -3.20 14.19
N ASN A 65 -19.60 -4.42 14.68
CA ASN A 65 -20.30 -5.66 14.32
C ASN A 65 -20.17 -6.05 12.83
N LEU A 66 -19.05 -5.73 12.18
CA LEU A 66 -18.73 -6.25 10.85
C LEU A 66 -18.52 -7.77 10.90
N ARG A 67 -19.14 -8.51 9.98
CA ARG A 67 -19.09 -9.97 9.92
C ARG A 67 -18.89 -10.50 8.51
N GLY A 68 -18.46 -11.75 8.42
CA GLY A 68 -18.33 -12.48 7.16
C GLY A 68 -17.27 -11.87 6.24
N ILE A 69 -17.58 -11.80 4.95
CA ILE A 69 -16.63 -11.38 3.90
C ILE A 69 -16.15 -9.94 4.14
N ALA A 70 -17.03 -9.04 4.59
CA ALA A 70 -16.67 -7.63 4.83
C ALA A 70 -15.59 -7.46 5.91
N LEU A 71 -15.66 -8.25 7.00
CA LEU A 71 -14.62 -8.26 8.04
C LEU A 71 -13.29 -8.76 7.48
N HIS A 72 -13.34 -9.85 6.70
CA HIS A 72 -12.14 -10.46 6.14
C HIS A 72 -11.46 -9.53 5.13
N THR A 73 -12.21 -8.91 4.23
CA THR A 73 -11.69 -7.95 3.26
C THR A 73 -11.10 -6.72 3.94
N ALA A 74 -11.73 -6.21 5.00
CA ALA A 74 -11.21 -5.06 5.74
C ALA A 74 -9.84 -5.37 6.39
N ILE A 75 -9.71 -6.54 7.01
CA ILE A 75 -8.44 -6.97 7.63
C ILE A 75 -7.35 -7.17 6.56
N ILE A 76 -7.67 -7.85 5.45
CA ILE A 76 -6.71 -8.05 4.34
C ILE A 76 -6.26 -6.72 3.76
N GLN A 77 -7.20 -5.79 3.54
CA GLN A 77 -6.89 -4.47 2.99
C GLN A 77 -6.01 -3.65 3.95
N ALA A 78 -6.20 -3.80 5.27
CA ALA A 78 -5.36 -3.14 6.27
C ALA A 78 -3.92 -3.68 6.30
N ALA A 79 -3.75 -4.98 6.01
CA ALA A 79 -2.45 -5.67 5.97
C ALA A 79 -1.71 -5.51 4.63
N PHE A 80 -2.35 -4.97 3.59
CA PHE A 80 -1.73 -4.78 2.28
C PHE A 80 -0.53 -3.82 2.38
N PRO A 81 0.54 -3.93 1.58
CA PRO A 81 1.64 -2.96 1.56
C PRO A 81 1.16 -1.53 1.20
N GLN A 82 1.96 -0.49 1.49
CA GLN A 82 1.54 0.90 1.25
C GLN A 82 1.27 1.15 -0.25
N GLY A 83 0.20 1.88 -0.56
CA GLY A 83 -0.12 2.24 -1.94
C GLY A 83 0.88 3.24 -2.50
N VAL A 84 1.11 3.17 -3.82
CA VAL A 84 2.03 4.04 -4.59
C VAL A 84 1.77 5.54 -4.35
N VAL A 85 0.52 5.93 -4.09
CA VAL A 85 0.15 7.32 -3.79
C VAL A 85 0.83 7.85 -2.53
N SER A 86 1.01 7.02 -1.50
CA SER A 86 1.70 7.42 -0.26
C SER A 86 3.16 7.76 -0.54
N PHE A 87 3.80 7.02 -1.44
CA PHE A 87 5.15 7.26 -1.92
C PHE A 87 5.23 8.58 -2.71
N VAL A 88 4.29 8.83 -3.62
CA VAL A 88 4.22 10.10 -4.39
C VAL A 88 4.02 11.30 -3.46
N LEU A 89 3.13 11.20 -2.46
CA LEU A 89 2.90 12.27 -1.48
C LEU A 89 4.13 12.52 -0.62
N ALA A 90 4.79 11.47 -0.12
CA ALA A 90 6.01 11.63 0.66
C ALA A 90 7.15 12.28 -0.13
N LYS A 91 7.22 12.01 -1.44
CA LYS A 91 8.14 12.69 -2.36
C LYS A 91 7.76 14.17 -2.54
N GLU A 92 6.48 14.46 -2.79
CA GLU A 92 5.99 15.83 -3.00
C GLU A 92 6.24 16.72 -1.78
N TYR A 93 5.99 16.19 -0.58
CA TYR A 93 6.16 16.92 0.68
C TYR A 93 7.54 16.77 1.33
N ASN A 94 8.50 16.08 0.69
CA ASN A 94 9.82 15.77 1.24
C ASN A 94 9.80 15.13 2.65
N VAL A 95 8.76 14.36 2.96
CA VAL A 95 8.62 13.66 4.25
C VAL A 95 9.20 12.25 4.12
N HIS A 96 10.52 12.13 4.30
CA HIS A 96 11.26 10.86 4.34
C HIS A 96 10.82 9.80 3.29
N PRO A 97 10.87 10.11 1.97
CA PRO A 97 10.45 9.18 0.91
C PRO A 97 11.24 7.85 0.93
N ASN A 98 12.41 7.85 1.56
CA ASN A 98 13.30 6.70 1.74
C ASN A 98 12.76 5.65 2.71
N VAL A 99 11.90 6.03 3.68
CA VAL A 99 11.27 5.05 4.59
C VAL A 99 10.20 4.27 3.84
N LEU A 100 9.43 4.95 2.99
CA LEU A 100 8.35 4.36 2.18
C LEU A 100 8.83 3.53 0.99
N SER A 101 10.03 3.82 0.44
CA SER A 101 10.63 2.95 -0.59
C SER A 101 11.17 1.63 -0.04
N THR A 102 11.34 1.49 1.28
CA THR A 102 11.98 0.32 1.91
C THR A 102 11.03 -0.49 2.81
N SER A 103 9.77 -0.06 2.99
CA SER A 103 8.76 -0.74 3.84
C SER A 103 7.71 -1.56 3.08
#